data_AF-A0A5C7Q759-F1
#
_entry.id   AF-A0A5C7Q759-F1
#
_cell.length_a   1.000
_cell.length_b   1.000
_cell.length_c   1.000
_cell.angle_alpha   90.00
_cell.angle_beta   90.00
_cell.angle_gamma   90.00
#
_symmetry.space_group_name_H-M   'P 1'
#
loop_
_entity.id
_entity.type
_entity.pdbx_description
1 polymer ?
#
loop_
_entity_poly.entity_id
_entity_poly.type
_entity_poly.pdbx_seq_one_letter_code
_entity_poly.pdbx_strand_id
1 'polypeptide(L)'
;MMMRIYQMVRDEDETGNSGTGVVGEVVKFSDGRCVLAWSKDSNALAVSSLVVYSSINDLLKVHGHGGKTRIESIESVRCQACGCTWERAQMREAVIDGKPAAWCIQCDYENVPVQPHPMLDCKPGKPTERPVRL
;
A
#
# COMPACT_ATOMS: atom_id res chain seq x y z
N MET A 1 -1.28 3.45 -18.84
CA MET A 1 -1.30 3.11 -17.40
C MET A 1 -1.19 4.41 -16.61
N MET A 2 -1.89 4.60 -15.51
CA MET A 2 -1.84 5.84 -14.70
C MET A 2 -0.64 5.86 -13.74
N MET A 3 -0.27 7.04 -13.26
CA MET A 3 0.70 7.21 -12.17
C MET A 3 0.15 6.57 -10.89
N ARG A 4 1.02 5.96 -10.08
CA ARG A 4 0.63 5.28 -8.83
C ARG A 4 1.61 5.62 -7.72
N ILE A 5 1.07 5.78 -6.51
CA ILE A 5 1.87 6.03 -5.31
C ILE A 5 1.91 4.80 -4.41
N TYR A 6 3.06 4.57 -3.79
CA TYR A 6 3.32 3.47 -2.87
C TYR A 6 4.13 3.94 -1.66
N GLN A 7 4.08 3.15 -0.60
CA GLN A 7 5.00 3.20 0.53
C GLN A 7 5.97 2.02 0.44
N MET A 8 7.21 2.27 0.85
CA MET A 8 8.24 1.26 0.99
C MET A 8 8.31 0.85 2.46
N VAL A 9 7.99 -0.41 2.73
CA VAL A 9 7.91 -0.95 4.09
C VAL A 9 9.04 -1.95 4.31
N ARG A 10 9.82 -1.73 5.36
CA ARG A 10 10.94 -2.56 5.80
C ARG A 10 10.48 -3.41 6.98
N ASP A 11 10.53 -4.73 6.83
CA ASP A 11 10.23 -5.67 7.92
C ASP A 11 11.45 -5.89 8.82
N GLU A 12 12.64 -5.97 8.21
CA GLU A 12 13.89 -6.22 8.92
C GLU A 12 14.97 -5.23 8.45
N ASP A 13 15.70 -4.63 9.40
CA ASP A 13 16.86 -3.79 9.12
C ASP A 13 18.15 -4.47 9.57
N GLU A 14 18.74 -5.26 8.67
CA GLU A 14 19.99 -5.98 8.95
C GLU A 14 21.19 -5.04 9.17
N THR A 15 21.11 -3.81 8.66
CA THR A 15 22.19 -2.83 8.71
C THR A 15 22.12 -1.92 9.93
N GLY A 16 20.95 -1.84 10.59
CA GLY A 16 20.67 -0.90 11.67
C GLY A 16 20.65 0.58 11.25
N ASN A 17 20.70 0.88 9.96
CA ASN A 17 20.81 2.26 9.45
C ASN A 17 19.47 2.88 9.06
N SER A 18 18.48 2.08 8.65
CA SER A 18 17.25 2.59 8.02
C SER A 18 15.97 2.37 8.82
N GLY A 19 16.05 1.64 9.93
CA GLY A 19 14.91 1.27 10.74
C GLY A 19 13.94 0.31 10.03
N THR A 20 12.87 -0.05 10.75
CA THR A 20 11.76 -0.89 10.28
C THR A 20 10.48 -0.07 10.16
N GLY A 21 9.50 -0.54 9.40
CA GLY A 21 8.26 0.17 9.10
C GLY A 21 8.35 0.95 7.79
N VAL A 22 7.65 2.07 7.68
CA VAL A 22 7.65 2.90 6.46
C VAL A 22 8.97 3.67 6.37
N VAL A 23 9.82 3.27 5.42
CA VAL A 23 11.16 3.84 5.22
C VAL A 23 11.23 4.79 4.03
N GLY A 24 10.18 4.87 3.22
CA GLY A 24 10.13 5.80 2.09
C GLY A 24 8.82 5.75 1.31
N GLU A 25 8.71 6.65 0.35
CA GLU A 25 7.58 6.79 -0.56
C GLU A 25 8.07 6.55 -2.00
N VAL A 26 7.25 5.90 -2.81
CA VAL A 26 7.57 5.59 -4.20
C VAL A 26 6.47 6.11 -5.10
N VAL A 27 6.84 6.88 -6.13
CA VAL A 27 5.94 7.24 -7.23
C VAL A 27 6.36 6.47 -8.46
N LYS A 28 5.44 5.69 -9.04
CA LYS A 28 5.61 5.04 -10.34
C LYS A 28 4.88 5.85 -11.40
N PHE A 29 5.61 6.28 -12.41
CA PHE A 29 5.08 7.00 -13.55
C PHE A 29 4.40 6.05 -14.55
N SER A 30 3.55 6.63 -15.40
CA SER A 30 2.82 5.92 -16.45
C SER A 30 3.71 5.23 -17.48
N ASP A 31 4.96 5.71 -17.63
CA ASP A 31 5.98 5.16 -18.52
C ASP A 31 6.82 4.03 -17.87
N GLY A 32 6.51 3.66 -16.62
CA GLY A 32 7.14 2.57 -15.90
C GLY A 32 8.29 2.99 -14.98
N ARG A 33 8.89 4.18 -15.19
CA ARG A 33 9.93 4.71 -14.29
C ARG A 33 9.37 4.95 -12.90
N CYS A 34 10.22 4.96 -11.89
CA CYS A 34 9.80 5.34 -10.54
C CYS A 34 10.84 6.17 -9.81
N VAL A 35 10.37 6.95 -8.84
CA VAL A 35 11.19 7.73 -7.92
C VAL A 35 10.93 7.25 -6.52
N LEU A 36 11.99 6.97 -5.77
CA LEU A 36 11.97 6.65 -4.35
C LEU A 36 12.43 7.87 -3.56
N ALA A 37 11.62 8.31 -2.61
CA ALA A 37 11.95 9.30 -1.59
C ALA A 37 12.17 8.59 -0.25
N TRP A 38 13.38 8.65 0.29
CA TRP A 38 13.67 8.09 1.61
C TRP A 38 13.13 8.98 2.73
N SER A 39 12.47 8.37 3.71
CA SER A 39 11.99 9.08 4.89
C SER A 39 13.15 9.47 5.79
N LYS A 40 13.28 10.76 6.09
CA LYS A 40 14.28 11.28 7.03
C LYS A 40 14.13 10.64 8.42
N ASP A 41 12.89 10.40 8.86
CA ASP A 41 12.60 9.96 10.23
C ASP A 41 12.90 8.48 10.45
N SER A 42 13.08 7.74 9.34
CA SER A 42 13.34 6.29 9.39
C SER A 42 14.82 5.95 9.56
N ASN A 43 15.76 6.80 9.12
CA ASN A 43 17.19 6.46 9.12
C ASN A 43 17.99 7.15 10.23
N ALA A 44 19.08 6.49 10.64
CA ALA A 44 19.93 6.89 11.75
C ALA A 44 20.61 8.26 11.57
N LEU A 45 20.69 8.77 10.34
CA LEU A 45 21.35 10.03 10.02
C LEU A 45 20.37 11.19 9.83
N ALA A 46 19.05 10.95 9.93
CA ALA A 46 17.99 11.92 9.73
C ALA A 46 18.06 12.67 8.37
N VAL A 47 18.61 12.01 7.34
CA VAL A 47 18.76 12.58 5.99
C VAL A 47 17.71 12.02 5.04
N SER A 48 17.27 12.81 4.07
CA SER A 48 16.42 12.30 2.98
C SER A 48 17.17 12.36 1.66
N SER A 49 16.82 11.47 0.74
CA SER A 49 17.34 11.48 -0.62
C SER A 49 16.28 10.99 -1.61
N LEU A 50 16.44 11.40 -2.86
CA LEU A 50 15.60 10.99 -3.98
C LEU A 50 16.42 10.15 -4.94
N VAL A 51 15.89 9.00 -5.36
CA VAL A 51 16.54 8.10 -6.30
C VAL A 51 15.59 7.72 -7.41
N VAL A 52 16.06 7.78 -8.65
CA VAL A 52 15.28 7.45 -9.85
C VAL A 52 15.66 6.06 -10.35
N TYR A 53 14.66 5.26 -10.68
CA TYR A 53 14.81 3.92 -11.24
C TYR A 53 14.03 3.78 -12.55
N SER A 54 14.52 2.96 -13.46
CA SER A 54 13.84 2.65 -14.72
C SER A 54 12.56 1.84 -14.54
N SER A 55 12.44 1.10 -13.42
CA SER A 55 11.24 0.36 -13.05
C SER A 55 11.17 0.10 -11.55
N ILE A 56 9.97 -0.17 -11.03
CA ILE A 56 9.78 -0.67 -9.65
C ILE A 56 10.57 -1.97 -9.42
N ASN A 57 10.70 -2.82 -10.44
CA ASN A 57 11.43 -4.07 -10.30
C ASN A 57 12.92 -3.82 -10.07
N ASP A 58 13.50 -2.81 -10.73
CA ASP A 58 14.91 -2.45 -10.51
C ASP A 58 15.13 -1.85 -9.12
N LEU A 59 14.19 -1.04 -8.62
CA LEU A 59 14.18 -0.59 -7.23
C LEU A 59 14.18 -1.80 -6.27
N LEU A 60 13.28 -2.77 -6.48
CA LEU A 60 13.18 -3.97 -5.63
C LEU A 60 14.37 -4.92 -5.75
N LYS A 61 15.06 -4.97 -6.89
CA LYS A 61 16.32 -5.72 -7.01
C LYS A 61 17.40 -5.16 -6.09
N VAL A 62 17.47 -3.83 -5.96
CA VAL A 62 18.48 -3.16 -5.12
C VAL A 62 18.07 -3.15 -3.66
N HIS A 63 16.81 -2.89 -3.36
CA HIS A 63 16.35 -2.63 -1.98
C HIS A 63 15.32 -3.62 -1.42
N GLY A 64 14.90 -4.62 -2.18
CA GLY A 64 13.95 -5.63 -1.72
C GLY A 64 14.53 -6.58 -0.66
N HIS A 65 15.86 -6.67 -0.56
CA HIS A 65 16.58 -7.43 0.47
C HIS A 65 15.99 -8.85 0.70
N GLY A 66 15.76 -9.59 -0.39
CA GLY A 66 15.22 -10.97 -0.31
C GLY A 66 13.79 -11.06 0.23
N GLY A 67 13.01 -9.98 0.16
CA GLY A 67 11.64 -9.90 0.67
C GLY A 67 11.51 -9.17 2.01
N LYS A 68 12.63 -8.74 2.62
CA LYS A 68 12.64 -7.94 3.86
C LYS A 68 12.20 -6.49 3.67
N THR A 69 12.12 -6.04 2.42
CA THR A 69 11.48 -4.78 2.07
C THR A 69 10.45 -5.02 0.97
N ARG A 70 9.26 -4.45 1.16
CA ARG A 70 8.17 -4.54 0.20
C ARG A 70 7.63 -3.16 -0.15
N ILE A 71 6.82 -3.11 -1.19
CA ILE A 71 6.15 -1.90 -1.64
C ILE A 71 4.63 -2.12 -1.51
N GLU A 72 3.96 -1.21 -0.82
CA GLU A 72 2.52 -1.26 -0.59
C GLU A 72 1.86 -0.08 -1.28
N SER A 73 0.82 -0.31 -2.08
CA SER A 73 0.15 0.79 -2.74
C SER A 73 -0.71 1.54 -1.73
N ILE A 74 -0.46 2.84 -1.58
CA ILE A 74 -1.27 3.71 -0.72
C ILE A 74 -2.62 4.03 -1.35
N GLU A 75 -2.73 3.83 -2.66
CA GLU A 75 -3.97 3.95 -3.42
C GLU A 75 -4.79 2.67 -3.37
N SER A 76 -4.36 1.63 -2.67
CA SER A 76 -5.16 0.41 -2.54
C SER A 76 -5.49 0.12 -1.09
N VAL A 77 -6.72 -0.29 -0.86
CA VAL A 77 -7.26 -0.56 0.46
C VAL A 77 -7.77 -1.99 0.48
N ARG A 78 -7.29 -2.77 1.46
CA ARG A 78 -7.83 -4.09 1.73
C ARG A 78 -8.92 -4.03 2.79
N CYS A 79 -10.08 -4.63 2.48
CA CYS A 79 -11.13 -4.84 3.45
C CYS A 79 -10.75 -5.98 4.40
N GLN A 80 -10.73 -5.72 5.71
CA GLN A 80 -10.44 -6.76 6.70
C GLN A 80 -11.56 -7.79 6.87
N ALA A 81 -12.79 -7.49 6.44
CA ALA A 81 -13.92 -8.42 6.52
C ALA A 81 -13.94 -9.44 5.37
N CYS A 82 -13.80 -9.02 4.09
CA CYS A 82 -13.76 -9.95 2.96
C CYS A 82 -12.37 -10.24 2.37
N GLY A 83 -11.33 -9.51 2.77
CA GLY A 83 -9.98 -9.66 2.21
C GLY A 83 -9.81 -9.13 0.78
N CYS A 84 -10.87 -8.59 0.20
CA CYS A 84 -10.95 -7.91 -1.08
C CYS A 84 -10.16 -6.58 -1.06
N THR A 85 -9.43 -6.27 -2.15
CA THR A 85 -8.60 -5.07 -2.28
C THR A 85 -9.18 -4.14 -3.34
N TRP A 86 -9.30 -2.85 -3.02
CA TRP A 86 -9.92 -1.82 -3.85
C TRP A 86 -8.94 -0.68 -4.12
N GLU A 87 -9.06 0.01 -5.24
CA GLU A 87 -8.39 1.31 -5.38
C GLU A 87 -9.12 2.36 -4.51
N ARG A 88 -8.41 3.26 -3.81
CA ARG A 88 -8.96 4.34 -2.97
C ARG A 88 -9.91 5.23 -3.76
N ALA A 89 -9.62 5.45 -5.04
CA ALA A 89 -10.48 6.19 -5.96
C ALA A 89 -11.86 5.52 -6.19
N GLN A 90 -12.01 4.24 -5.84
CA GLN A 90 -13.27 3.49 -5.93
C GLN A 90 -14.03 3.45 -4.59
N MET A 91 -13.45 3.99 -3.51
CA MET A 91 -14.16 4.17 -2.25
C MET A 91 -14.95 5.47 -2.30
N ARG A 92 -16.27 5.41 -2.07
CA ARG A 92 -17.07 6.63 -1.85
C ARG A 92 -16.53 7.30 -0.58
N GLU A 93 -16.14 8.57 -0.68
CA GLU A 93 -15.93 9.42 0.50
C GLU A 93 -17.24 9.52 1.27
N ALA A 94 -17.40 8.72 2.34
CA ALA A 94 -18.51 8.83 3.26
C ALA A 94 -18.00 9.39 4.59
N VAL A 95 -18.75 10.33 5.17
CA VAL A 95 -18.52 10.83 6.53
C VAL A 95 -19.69 10.35 7.37
N ILE A 96 -19.44 9.45 8.33
CA ILE A 96 -20.41 8.98 9.33
C ILE A 96 -19.98 9.55 10.68
N ASP A 97 -20.88 10.25 11.37
CA ASP A 97 -20.61 10.89 12.66
C ASP A 97 -19.35 11.77 12.68
N GLY A 98 -19.08 12.47 11.57
CA GLY A 98 -17.91 13.35 11.42
C GLY A 98 -16.59 12.62 11.16
N LYS A 99 -16.61 11.31 10.87
CA LYS A 99 -15.41 10.50 10.61
C LYS A 99 -15.40 9.92 9.19
N PRO A 100 -14.25 9.89 8.50
CA PRO A 100 -14.14 9.25 7.19
C PRO A 100 -14.37 7.74 7.33
N ALA A 101 -15.34 7.22 6.59
CA ALA A 101 -15.71 5.81 6.56
C ALA A 101 -15.53 5.24 5.15
N ALA A 102 -15.00 4.02 5.06
CA ALA A 102 -14.88 3.26 3.82
C ALA A 102 -15.89 2.11 3.81
N TRP A 103 -16.69 2.01 2.75
CA TRP A 103 -17.59 0.88 2.51
C TRP A 103 -16.92 -0.12 1.57
N CYS A 104 -16.96 -1.40 1.94
CA CYS A 104 -16.60 -2.45 1.01
C CYS A 104 -17.79 -2.79 0.11
N ILE A 105 -17.73 -2.45 -1.18
CA ILE A 105 -18.81 -2.70 -2.15
C ILE A 105 -19.14 -4.21 -2.29
N GLN A 106 -18.18 -5.10 -2.01
CA GLN A 106 -18.36 -6.56 -2.12
C GLN A 106 -19.09 -7.17 -0.92
N CYS A 107 -18.93 -6.63 0.29
CA CYS A 107 -19.48 -7.26 1.49
C CYS A 107 -20.38 -6.36 2.33
N ASP A 108 -20.61 -5.10 1.93
CA ASP A 108 -21.49 -4.14 2.58
C ASP A 108 -21.27 -4.08 4.12
N TYR A 109 -19.99 -4.11 4.51
CA TYR A 109 -19.58 -4.04 5.91
C TYR A 109 -19.28 -2.59 6.27
N GLU A 110 -20.08 -2.01 7.15
CA GLU A 110 -19.85 -0.69 7.74
C GLU A 110 -18.63 -0.76 8.67
N ASN A 111 -17.80 0.30 8.67
CA ASN A 111 -16.55 0.40 9.46
C ASN A 111 -15.44 -0.58 9.07
N VAL A 112 -15.06 -0.61 7.79
CA VAL A 112 -13.84 -1.32 7.37
C VAL A 112 -12.61 -0.58 7.88
N PRO A 113 -11.76 -1.17 8.73
CA PRO A 113 -10.41 -0.66 8.95
C PRO A 113 -9.62 -0.90 7.67
N VAL A 114 -9.21 0.18 7.03
CA VAL A 114 -8.50 0.15 5.75
C VAL A 114 -7.01 -0.03 6.01
N GLN A 115 -6.39 -1.05 5.42
CA GLN A 115 -4.93 -1.22 5.46
C GLN A 115 -4.37 -1.13 4.03
N PRO A 116 -3.23 -0.45 3.81
CA PRO A 116 -2.49 -0.52 2.56
C PRO A 116 -2.16 -1.98 2.22
N HIS A 117 -2.22 -2.37 0.95
CA HIS A 117 -1.92 -3.75 0.55
C HIS A 117 -1.14 -3.78 -0.78
N PRO A 118 -0.25 -4.75 -1.00
CA PRO A 118 0.34 -4.97 -2.32
C PRO A 118 -0.75 -5.40 -3.32
N MET A 119 -0.84 -4.76 -4.48
CA MET A 119 -1.75 -5.20 -5.54
C MET A 119 -1.28 -6.55 -6.09
N LEU A 120 -1.83 -7.65 -5.59
CA LEU A 120 -1.88 -8.91 -6.31
C LEU A 120 -3.15 -8.87 -7.17
N ASP A 121 -3.02 -9.21 -8.46
CA ASP A 121 -4.07 -9.26 -9.47
C ASP A 121 -5.38 -9.87 -8.92
N CYS A 122 -6.28 -9.01 -8.45
CA CYS A 122 -7.51 -9.47 -7.83
C CYS A 122 -8.56 -9.71 -8.93
N LYS A 123 -8.77 -10.98 -9.28
CA LYS A 123 -10.02 -11.37 -9.95
C LYS A 123 -11.17 -11.14 -8.97
N PRO A 124 -12.37 -10.70 -9.43
CA PRO A 124 -13.53 -10.59 -8.57
C PRO A 124 -13.79 -11.94 -7.88
N GLY A 125 -13.57 -12.00 -6.56
CA GLY A 125 -13.93 -13.16 -5.77
C GLY A 125 -15.44 -13.32 -5.79
N LYS A 126 -15.95 -14.51 -6.05
CA LYS A 126 -17.40 -14.78 -5.97
C LYS A 126 -17.90 -14.46 -4.55
N PRO A 127 -19.12 -13.92 -4.40
CA PRO A 127 -19.69 -13.65 -3.08
C PRO A 127 -19.72 -14.95 -2.28
N THR A 128 -19.08 -14.97 -1.12
CA THR A 128 -19.32 -16.03 -0.14
C THR A 128 -20.67 -15.74 0.48
N GLU A 129 -21.63 -16.66 0.29
CA GLU A 129 -22.97 -16.58 0.87
C GLU A 129 -22.87 -16.31 2.38
N ARG A 130 -23.40 -15.17 2.84
CA ARG A 130 -23.53 -14.88 4.27
C ARG A 130 -24.61 -15.82 4.85
N PRO A 131 -24.38 -16.48 6.00
CA PRO A 131 -25.48 -16.99 6.78
C PRO A 131 -26.25 -15.79 7.35
N VAL A 132 -27.52 -15.67 6.96
CA VAL A 132 -28.48 -14.71 7.53
C VAL A 132 -28.60 -15.02 9.02
N ARG A 133 -28.24 -14.08 9.89
CA ARG A 133 -28.62 -14.15 11.30
C ARG A 133 -30.04 -13.59 11.42
N LEU A 134 -30.96 -14.47 11.83
CA LEU A 134 -32.30 -14.13 12.32
C LEU A 134 -32.21 -13.35 13.62
#